data_AF-A0A7S2QWP9-F1
#
_entry.id   AF-A0A7S2QWP9-F1
#
_cell.length_a   1.000
_cell.length_b   1.000
_cell.length_c   1.000
_cell.angle_alpha   90.00
_cell.angle_beta   90.00
_cell.angle_gamma   90.00
#
_symmetry.space_group_name_H-M   'P 1'
#
loop_
_entity.id
_entity.type
_entity.pdbx_description
1 polymer ?
#
loop_
_entity_poly.entity_id
_entity_poly.type
_entity_poly.pdbx_seq_one_letter_code
_entity_poly.pdbx_strand_id
1 'polypeptide(L)'
;VFFWLQLGNVTKSYRTALTITGIVTWIATYHYFRIFNSWVEAFEVNEVGGAYSVKVSGTPFNDAYRYVDWLLTVPLLLIELILVMKLPAGETAALSTKLGVASAVMVALGYPGEIQENLAVRWFWWALAMIPFAYVVFSLLVGLGAATAKQPESVAGLVSAARYLP
;
A
#
# COMPACT_ATOMS: atom_id res chain seq x y z
N VAL A 1 10.85 -12.87 -1.53
CA VAL A 1 11.46 -14.12 -2.05
C VAL A 1 10.51 -14.90 -2.94
N PHE A 2 9.36 -15.35 -2.42
CA PHE A 2 8.37 -16.14 -3.18
C PHE A 2 8.06 -15.57 -4.57
N PHE A 3 7.68 -14.29 -4.67
CA PHE A 3 7.31 -13.67 -5.96
C PHE A 3 8.41 -13.72 -7.02
N TRP A 4 9.68 -13.51 -6.64
CA TRP A 4 10.80 -13.59 -7.57
C TRP A 4 11.10 -15.02 -8.02
N LEU A 5 10.96 -16.01 -7.13
CA LEU A 5 11.11 -17.42 -7.49
C LEU A 5 10.00 -17.88 -8.46
N GLN A 6 8.82 -17.27 -8.38
CA GLN A 6 7.67 -17.58 -9.24
C GLN A 6 7.76 -16.95 -10.65
N LEU A 7 8.78 -16.12 -10.95
CA LEU A 7 8.92 -15.48 -12.28
C LEU A 7 9.00 -16.48 -13.44
N GLY A 8 9.56 -17.67 -13.19
CA GLY A 8 9.62 -18.76 -14.17
C GLY A 8 8.26 -19.37 -14.51
N ASN A 9 7.28 -19.25 -13.62
CA ASN A 9 5.97 -19.89 -13.71
C ASN A 9 4.91 -18.99 -14.36
N VAL A 10 5.26 -17.76 -14.74
CA VAL A 10 4.36 -16.82 -15.42
C VAL A 10 4.90 -16.42 -16.80
N THR A 11 3.97 -16.14 -17.72
CA THR A 11 4.32 -15.63 -19.05
C THR A 11 4.97 -14.26 -18.96
N LYS A 12 5.80 -13.90 -19.95
CA LYS A 12 6.58 -12.65 -19.95
C LYS A 12 5.75 -11.40 -19.68
N SER A 13 4.49 -11.35 -20.14
CA SER A 13 3.60 -10.22 -19.93
C SER A 13 3.27 -9.93 -18.46
N TYR A 14 3.32 -10.93 -17.58
CA TYR A 14 2.97 -10.76 -16.15
C TYR A 14 4.19 -10.61 -15.24
N ARG A 15 5.40 -10.83 -15.76
CA ARG A 15 6.63 -10.79 -14.96
C ARG A 15 6.88 -9.43 -14.33
N THR A 16 6.56 -8.34 -15.03
CA THR A 16 6.70 -6.99 -14.48
C THR A 16 5.83 -6.78 -13.25
N ALA A 17 4.55 -7.17 -13.32
CA ALA A 17 3.64 -7.08 -12.19
C ALA A 17 4.16 -7.92 -11.00
N LEU A 18 4.55 -9.17 -11.24
CA LEU A 18 5.07 -10.05 -10.19
C LEU A 18 6.38 -9.54 -9.57
N THR A 19 7.27 -8.94 -10.37
CA THR A 19 8.48 -8.29 -9.88
C THR A 19 8.16 -7.10 -8.97
N ILE A 20 7.15 -6.29 -9.34
CA ILE A 20 6.67 -5.18 -8.52
C ILE A 20 6.16 -5.69 -7.18
N THR A 21 5.38 -6.78 -7.14
CA THR A 21 4.92 -7.39 -5.88
C THR A 21 6.11 -7.83 -5.01
N GLY A 22 7.14 -8.40 -5.63
CA GLY A 22 8.39 -8.72 -4.95
C GLY A 22 9.08 -7.50 -4.35
N ILE A 23 9.13 -6.38 -5.08
CA ILE A 23 9.69 -5.11 -4.61
C ILE A 23 8.86 -4.54 -3.44
N VAL A 24 7.54 -4.52 -3.57
CA VAL A 24 6.61 -4.06 -2.52
C VAL A 24 6.86 -4.83 -1.22
N THR A 25 6.90 -6.16 -1.29
CA THR A 25 7.16 -6.97 -0.08
C THR A 25 8.56 -6.76 0.50
N TRP A 26 9.56 -6.45 -0.33
CA TRP A 26 10.90 -6.16 0.16
C TRP A 26 10.99 -4.78 0.83
N ILE A 27 10.37 -3.75 0.26
CA ILE A 27 10.25 -2.42 0.88
C ILE A 27 9.53 -2.54 2.23
N ALA A 28 8.41 -3.27 2.27
CA ALA A 28 7.66 -3.52 3.50
C ALA A 28 8.52 -4.27 4.53
N THR A 29 9.26 -5.30 4.12
CA THR A 29 10.16 -6.05 5.02
C THR A 29 11.17 -5.11 5.69
N TYR A 30 11.82 -4.23 4.92
CA TYR A 30 12.77 -3.26 5.46
C TYR A 30 12.10 -2.31 6.47
N HIS A 31 10.95 -1.72 6.11
CA HIS A 31 10.27 -0.76 7.00
C HIS A 31 9.73 -1.44 8.26
N TYR A 32 9.19 -2.66 8.17
CA TYR A 32 8.75 -3.42 9.33
C TYR A 32 9.90 -3.80 10.26
N PHE A 33 11.09 -4.08 9.72
CA PHE A 33 12.29 -4.26 10.55
C PHE A 33 12.66 -2.95 11.29
N ARG A 34 12.57 -1.79 10.63
CA ARG A 34 12.81 -0.49 11.28
C ARG A 34 11.75 -0.14 12.33
N ILE A 35 10.48 -0.44 12.06
CA ILE A 35 9.38 -0.27 13.00
C ILE A 35 9.58 -1.16 14.23
N PHE A 36 9.98 -2.43 14.03
CA PHE A 36 10.29 -3.34 15.11
C PHE A 36 11.42 -2.80 16.01
N ASN A 37 12.52 -2.32 15.41
CA ASN A 37 13.61 -1.73 16.19
C ASN A 37 13.15 -0.47 16.93
N SER A 38 12.39 0.42 16.28
CA SER A 38 11.85 1.61 16.92
C SER A 38 10.92 1.28 18.09
N TRP A 39 10.14 0.19 18.00
CA TRP A 39 9.30 -0.29 19.10
C TRP A 39 10.16 -0.79 20.27
N VAL A 40 11.15 -1.66 20.00
CA VAL A 40 12.06 -2.19 21.02
C VAL A 40 12.84 -1.08 21.72
N GLU A 41 13.21 -0.02 21.00
CA GLU A 41 13.89 1.15 21.56
C GLU A 41 12.96 2.07 22.36
N ALA A 42 11.67 2.15 22.01
CA ALA A 42 10.70 3.03 22.66
C ALA A 42 10.10 2.46 23.96
N PHE A 43 10.04 1.14 24.08
CA PHE A 43 9.37 0.46 25.19
C PHE A 43 10.28 -0.52 25.93
N GLU A 44 10.42 -0.32 27.23
CA GLU A 44 11.07 -1.24 28.14
C GLU A 44 10.02 -2.18 28.75
N VAL A 45 10.15 -3.48 28.48
CA VAL A 45 9.28 -4.51 29.04
C VAL A 45 10.04 -5.27 30.11
N ASN A 46 9.62 -5.13 31.37
CA ASN A 46 10.25 -5.78 32.51
C ASN A 46 9.23 -6.62 33.28
N GLU A 47 9.61 -7.85 33.64
CA GLU A 47 8.84 -8.67 34.57
C GLU A 47 9.17 -8.28 36.01
N VAL A 48 8.15 -7.90 36.77
CA VAL A 48 8.28 -7.58 38.20
C VAL A 48 7.28 -8.43 38.97
N GLY A 49 7.77 -9.43 39.70
CA GLY A 49 6.95 -10.28 40.57
C GLY A 49 5.94 -11.17 39.84
N GLY A 50 6.26 -11.66 38.64
CA GLY A 50 5.36 -12.52 37.84
C GLY A 50 4.39 -11.75 36.94
N ALA A 51 4.48 -10.41 36.87
CA ALA A 51 3.68 -9.57 35.99
C ALA A 51 4.58 -8.73 35.06
N TYR A 52 4.20 -8.60 33.79
CA TYR A 52 4.88 -7.73 32.84
C TYR A 52 4.48 -6.26 33.05
N SER A 53 5.47 -5.38 33.15
CA SER A 53 5.32 -3.93 33.18
C SER A 53 5.96 -3.33 31.92
N VAL A 54 5.27 -2.39 31.29
CA VAL A 54 5.76 -1.65 30.11
C VAL A 54 6.04 -0.21 30.51
N LYS A 55 7.26 0.27 30.26
CA LYS A 55 7.67 1.67 30.48
C LYS A 55 8.12 2.29 29.17
N VAL A 56 7.93 3.60 29.04
CA VAL A 56 8.45 4.38 27.91
C VAL A 56 9.91 4.72 28.22
N SER A 57 10.82 4.43 27.28
CA SER A 57 12.27 4.65 27.45
C SER A 57 12.69 6.13 27.31
N GLY A 58 11.82 6.96 26.74
CA GLY A 58 12.12 8.35 26.36
C GLY A 58 12.49 8.52 24.88
N THR A 59 12.80 7.43 24.17
CA THR A 59 12.93 7.44 22.71
C THR A 59 11.54 7.34 22.05
N PRO A 60 11.15 8.28 21.17
CA PRO A 60 9.84 8.23 20.54
C PRO A 60 9.74 7.07 19.54
N PHE A 61 8.57 6.43 19.50
CA PHE A 61 8.21 5.52 18.43
C PHE A 61 8.02 6.30 17.12
N ASN A 62 8.59 5.82 16.02
CA ASN A 62 8.65 6.56 14.77
C ASN A 62 7.62 6.06 13.74
N ASP A 63 6.46 6.74 13.69
CA ASP A 63 5.39 6.46 12.72
C ASP A 63 5.75 6.77 11.26
N ALA A 64 6.80 7.57 11.02
CA ALA A 64 7.19 7.96 9.67
C ALA A 64 7.64 6.77 8.82
N TYR A 65 8.21 5.71 9.42
CA TYR A 65 8.59 4.51 8.69
C TYR A 65 7.41 3.88 7.96
N ARG A 66 6.23 3.89 8.58
CA ARG A 66 5.03 3.33 7.96
C ARG A 66 4.50 4.22 6.84
N TYR A 67 4.52 5.54 7.01
CA TYR A 67 4.10 6.46 5.96
C TYR A 67 5.03 6.46 4.74
N VAL A 68 6.34 6.32 4.95
CA VAL A 68 7.30 6.14 3.84
C VAL A 68 7.06 4.81 3.14
N ASP A 69 6.82 3.72 3.88
CA ASP A 69 6.43 2.43 3.31
C ASP A 69 5.18 2.57 2.43
N TRP A 70 4.11 3.18 2.93
CA TRP A 70 2.88 3.40 2.18
C TRP A 70 3.07 4.28 0.95
N LEU A 71 3.86 5.36 1.06
CA LEU A 71 4.11 6.26 -0.05
C LEU A 71 4.79 5.55 -1.22
N LEU A 72 5.63 4.57 -0.92
CA LEU A 72 6.33 3.75 -1.92
C LEU A 72 5.47 2.58 -2.41
N THR A 73 4.75 1.90 -1.52
CA THR A 73 4.08 0.63 -1.82
C THR A 73 2.67 0.81 -2.39
N VAL A 74 1.88 1.76 -1.91
CA VAL A 74 0.49 1.95 -2.38
C VAL A 74 0.44 2.29 -3.87
N PRO A 75 1.28 3.20 -4.43
CA PRO A 75 1.32 3.42 -5.88
C PRO A 75 1.69 2.15 -6.66
N LEU A 76 2.67 1.38 -6.16
CA LEU A 76 3.14 0.16 -6.81
C LEU A 76 2.07 -0.93 -6.83
N LEU A 77 1.32 -1.10 -5.74
CA LEU A 77 0.19 -2.04 -5.63
C LEU A 77 -0.92 -1.73 -6.67
N LEU A 78 -1.21 -0.45 -6.91
CA LEU A 78 -2.16 -0.06 -7.94
C LEU A 78 -1.62 -0.31 -9.35
N ILE A 79 -0.34 -0.01 -9.59
CA ILE A 79 0.30 -0.22 -10.89
C ILE A 79 0.36 -1.71 -11.25
N GLU A 80 0.72 -2.60 -10.32
CA GLU A 80 0.76 -4.04 -10.59
C GLU A 80 -0.62 -4.59 -10.97
N LEU A 81 -1.70 -4.12 -10.32
CA LEU A 81 -3.06 -4.52 -10.64
C LEU A 81 -3.43 -4.11 -12.08
N ILE A 82 -3.07 -2.90 -12.49
CA ILE A 82 -3.35 -2.43 -13.86
C ILE A 82 -2.57 -3.26 -14.88
N LEU A 83 -1.30 -3.59 -14.58
CA LEU A 83 -0.45 -4.38 -15.47
C LEU A 83 -0.98 -5.79 -15.70
N VAL A 84 -1.65 -6.42 -14.71
CA VAL A 84 -2.26 -7.75 -14.92
C VAL A 84 -3.53 -7.72 -15.77
N MET A 85 -4.17 -6.56 -15.93
CA MET A 85 -5.42 -6.42 -16.69
C MET A 85 -5.23 -6.36 -18.21
N LYS A 86 -3.98 -6.29 -18.70
CA LYS A 86 -3.64 -6.34 -20.14
C LYS A 86 -4.42 -5.31 -20.99
N LEU A 87 -4.53 -4.10 -20.47
CA LEU A 87 -5.10 -2.98 -21.22
C LEU A 87 -4.17 -2.58 -22.40
N PRO A 88 -4.69 -1.88 -23.41
CA PRO A 88 -3.85 -1.23 -24.42
C PRO A 88 -2.73 -0.42 -23.76
N ALA A 89 -1.54 -0.38 -24.37
CA ALA A 89 -0.34 0.21 -23.74
C ALA A 89 -0.54 1.67 -23.30
N GLY A 90 -1.21 2.49 -24.13
CA GLY A 90 -1.53 3.88 -23.78
C GLY A 90 -2.48 4.01 -22.60
N GLU A 91 -3.48 3.14 -22.51
CA GLU A 91 -4.44 3.11 -21.40
C GLU A 91 -3.78 2.61 -20.11
N THR A 92 -2.94 1.57 -20.21
CA THR A 92 -2.12 1.06 -19.09
C THR A 92 -1.26 2.17 -18.51
N ALA A 93 -0.52 2.89 -19.35
CA ALA A 93 0.36 3.97 -18.91
C ALA A 93 -0.44 5.10 -18.26
N ALA A 94 -1.50 5.58 -18.93
CA ALA A 94 -2.32 6.67 -18.43
C ALA A 94 -2.98 6.33 -17.08
N LEU A 95 -3.53 5.12 -16.94
CA LEU A 95 -4.19 4.70 -15.70
C LEU A 95 -3.17 4.45 -14.58
N SER A 96 -2.03 3.83 -14.88
CA SER A 96 -0.93 3.61 -13.92
C SER A 96 -0.41 4.94 -13.36
N THR A 97 -0.21 5.93 -14.22
CA THR A 97 0.21 7.27 -13.78
C THR A 97 -0.87 7.95 -12.95
N LYS A 98 -2.13 7.95 -13.40
CA LYS A 98 -3.23 8.60 -12.67
C LYS A 98 -3.44 8.01 -11.29
N LEU A 99 -3.56 6.68 -11.19
CA LEU A 99 -3.83 6.00 -9.92
C LEU A 99 -2.60 5.99 -9.02
N GLY A 100 -1.39 5.83 -9.56
CA GLY A 100 -0.16 5.91 -8.79
C GLY A 100 0.09 7.30 -8.21
N VAL A 101 -0.14 8.37 -8.97
CA VAL A 101 -0.02 9.75 -8.46
C VAL A 101 -1.13 10.05 -7.45
N ALA A 102 -2.38 9.69 -7.75
CA ALA A 102 -3.49 9.91 -6.82
C ALA A 102 -3.25 9.23 -5.47
N SER A 103 -2.77 7.98 -5.46
CA SER A 103 -2.48 7.28 -4.22
C SER A 103 -1.24 7.81 -3.49
N ALA A 104 -0.22 8.27 -4.21
CA ALA A 104 0.92 8.96 -3.59
C ALA A 104 0.47 10.26 -2.89
N VAL A 105 -0.37 11.07 -3.56
CA VAL A 105 -0.96 12.29 -2.99
C VAL A 105 -1.83 11.96 -1.78
N MET A 106 -2.64 10.90 -1.85
CA MET A 106 -3.46 10.41 -0.73
C MET A 106 -2.62 10.15 0.52
N VAL A 107 -1.53 9.38 0.38
CA VAL A 107 -0.64 9.07 1.51
C VAL A 107 0.09 10.32 2.01
N ALA A 108 0.56 11.17 1.09
CA ALA A 108 1.26 12.42 1.43
C ALA A 108 0.36 13.39 2.21
N LEU A 109 -0.94 13.46 1.90
CA LEU A 109 -1.91 14.28 2.64
C LEU A 109 -2.24 13.69 4.03
N GLY A 110 -2.15 12.37 4.20
CA GLY A 110 -2.39 11.72 5.48
C GLY A 110 -1.30 12.01 6.51
N TYR A 111 -0.03 12.08 6.08
CA TYR A 111 1.11 12.21 7.00
C TYR A 111 1.06 13.46 7.90
N PRO A 112 0.76 14.68 7.38
CA PRO A 112 0.59 15.84 8.23
C PRO A 112 -0.48 15.66 9.30
N GLY A 113 -1.55 14.90 9.04
CA GLY A 113 -2.63 14.60 9.99
C GLY A 113 -2.22 13.60 11.08
N GLU A 114 -1.40 12.60 10.73
CA GLU A 114 -0.87 11.59 11.67
C GLU A 114 -0.13 12.25 12.84
N ILE A 115 0.75 13.20 12.50
CA ILE A 115 1.65 13.84 13.48
C ILE A 115 0.98 14.97 14.27
N GLN A 116 -0.32 15.25 14.06
CA GLN A 116 -1.03 16.29 14.82
C GLN A 116 -1.53 15.76 16.15
N GLU A 117 -1.35 16.56 17.20
CA GLU A 117 -2.04 16.37 18.49
C GLU A 117 -3.44 17.02 18.49
N ASN A 118 -3.66 18.05 17.66
CA ASN A 118 -4.94 18.74 17.56
C ASN A 118 -5.93 17.95 16.70
N LEU A 119 -7.05 17.57 17.31
CA LEU A 119 -8.09 16.76 16.67
C LEU A 119 -8.72 17.45 15.45
N ALA A 120 -8.94 18.77 15.48
CA ALA A 120 -9.54 19.49 14.35
C ALA A 120 -8.59 19.53 13.14
N VAL A 121 -7.29 19.75 13.37
CA VAL A 121 -6.27 19.74 12.30
C VAL A 121 -6.10 18.31 11.74
N ARG A 122 -6.16 17.29 12.59
CA ARG A 122 -6.16 15.87 12.16
C ARG A 122 -7.34 15.57 11.23
N TRP A 123 -8.56 15.95 11.61
CA TRP A 123 -9.76 15.76 10.77
C TRP A 123 -9.71 16.52 9.45
N PHE A 124 -9.10 17.72 9.44
CA PHE A 124 -8.89 18.48 8.22
C PHE A 124 -8.02 17.71 7.21
N TRP A 125 -6.84 17.23 7.63
CA TRP A 125 -5.95 16.45 6.76
C TRP A 125 -6.56 15.13 6.33
N TRP A 126 -7.28 14.46 7.24
CA TRP A 126 -8.05 13.26 6.91
C TRP A 126 -9.06 13.55 5.77
N ALA A 127 -9.84 14.62 5.88
CA ALA A 127 -10.83 14.99 4.87
C ALA A 127 -10.17 15.29 3.52
N LEU A 128 -8.99 15.93 3.51
CA LEU A 128 -8.22 16.14 2.29
C LEU A 128 -7.71 14.83 1.68
N ALA A 129 -7.19 13.90 2.49
CA ALA A 129 -6.73 12.59 2.02
C ALA A 129 -7.87 11.70 1.49
N MET A 130 -9.10 11.91 1.99
CA MET A 130 -10.28 11.19 1.51
C MET A 130 -10.67 11.53 0.06
N ILE A 131 -10.29 12.70 -0.45
CA ILE A 131 -10.58 13.10 -1.84
C ILE A 131 -9.87 12.19 -2.87
N PRO A 132 -8.52 12.07 -2.86
CA PRO A 132 -7.83 11.15 -3.76
C PRO A 132 -8.14 9.69 -3.43
N PHE A 133 -8.39 9.33 -2.16
CA PHE A 133 -8.83 7.97 -1.79
C PHE A 133 -10.14 7.59 -2.50
N ALA A 134 -11.16 8.45 -2.41
CA ALA A 134 -12.45 8.21 -3.07
C ALA A 134 -12.28 8.12 -4.59
N TYR A 135 -11.40 8.93 -5.19
CA TYR A 135 -11.07 8.84 -6.60
C TYR A 135 -10.43 7.49 -6.98
N VAL A 136 -9.47 7.00 -6.19
CA VAL A 136 -8.83 5.69 -6.41
C VAL A 136 -9.86 4.59 -6.29
N VAL A 137 -10.65 4.55 -5.22
CA VAL A 137 -11.71 3.54 -5.01
C VAL A 137 -12.74 3.56 -6.14
N PHE A 138 -13.22 4.74 -6.52
CA PHE A 138 -14.15 4.87 -7.65
C PHE A 138 -13.55 4.35 -8.96
N SER A 139 -12.29 4.68 -9.23
CA SER A 139 -11.60 4.22 -10.44
C SER A 139 -11.42 2.70 -10.44
N LEU A 140 -11.10 2.11 -9.29
CA LEU A 140 -10.98 0.66 -9.10
C LEU A 140 -12.33 -0.05 -9.25
N LEU A 141 -13.41 0.45 -8.64
CA LEU A 141 -14.71 -0.24 -8.60
C LEU A 141 -15.59 0.03 -9.82
N VAL A 142 -15.52 1.22 -10.41
CA VAL A 142 -16.36 1.62 -11.54
C VAL A 142 -15.53 1.74 -12.81
N GLY A 143 -14.42 2.48 -12.76
CA GLY A 143 -13.58 2.77 -13.94
C GLY A 143 -13.00 1.53 -14.62
N LEU A 144 -12.73 0.48 -13.84
CA LEU A 144 -12.15 -0.78 -14.32
C LEU A 144 -13.18 -1.87 -14.64
N GLY A 145 -14.49 -1.59 -14.48
CA GLY A 145 -15.56 -2.57 -14.72
C GLY A 145 -15.56 -3.14 -16.14
N ALA A 146 -15.43 -2.27 -17.15
CA ALA A 146 -15.40 -2.68 -18.56
C ALA A 146 -14.13 -3.49 -18.90
N ALA A 147 -13.00 -3.21 -18.25
CA ALA A 147 -11.76 -3.95 -18.42
C ALA A 147 -11.83 -5.34 -17.78
N THR A 148 -12.46 -5.47 -16.61
CA THR A 148 -12.72 -6.76 -15.97
C THR A 148 -13.69 -7.60 -16.80
N ALA A 149 -14.73 -7.01 -17.40
CA ALA A 149 -15.69 -7.72 -18.24
C ALA A 149 -15.09 -8.29 -19.53
N LYS A 150 -13.94 -7.77 -19.99
CA LYS A 150 -13.21 -8.27 -21.15
C LYS A 150 -12.27 -9.45 -20.80
N GLN A 151 -12.11 -9.78 -19.53
CA GLN A 151 -11.26 -10.90 -19.12
C GLN A 151 -11.94 -12.25 -19.44
N PRO A 152 -11.15 -13.31 -19.72
CA PRO A 152 -11.69 -14.65 -19.84
C PRO A 152 -12.48 -15.05 -18.58
N GLU A 153 -13.57 -15.81 -18.76
CA GLU A 153 -14.48 -16.21 -17.69
C GLU A 153 -13.75 -16.93 -16.54
N SER A 154 -12.72 -17.72 -16.87
CA SER A 154 -11.89 -18.44 -15.90
C SER A 154 -11.06 -17.55 -14.97
N VAL A 155 -10.86 -16.27 -15.30
CA VAL A 155 -10.03 -15.33 -14.50
C VAL A 155 -10.78 -14.07 -14.08
N ALA A 156 -11.94 -13.78 -14.66
CA ALA A 156 -12.74 -12.59 -14.32
C ALA A 156 -13.10 -12.52 -12.83
N GLY A 157 -13.39 -13.66 -12.20
CA GLY A 157 -13.65 -13.75 -10.76
C GLY A 157 -12.46 -13.34 -9.90
N LEU A 158 -11.23 -13.74 -10.28
CA LEU A 158 -10.01 -13.39 -9.56
C LEU A 158 -9.68 -11.90 -9.69
N VAL A 159 -9.85 -11.33 -10.89
CA VAL A 159 -9.63 -9.90 -11.12
C VAL A 159 -10.67 -9.06 -10.37
N SER A 160 -11.92 -9.52 -10.30
CA SER A 160 -12.96 -8.87 -9.50
C SER A 160 -12.60 -8.91 -8.01
N ALA A 161 -12.24 -10.09 -7.48
CA ALA A 161 -11.83 -10.25 -6.08
C ALA A 161 -10.65 -9.32 -5.72
N ALA A 162 -9.64 -9.22 -6.58
CA ALA A 162 -8.50 -8.33 -6.36
C ALA A 162 -8.88 -6.83 -6.31
N ARG A 163 -9.98 -6.42 -6.96
CA ARG A 163 -10.48 -5.04 -6.89
C ARG A 163 -11.25 -4.75 -5.60
N TYR A 164 -11.83 -5.78 -4.99
CA TYR A 164 -12.62 -5.67 -3.76
C TYR A 164 -11.83 -5.95 -2.49
N LEU A 165 -10.63 -6.51 -2.60
CA LEU A 165 -9.71 -6.76 -1.49
C LEU A 165 -8.77 -5.55 -1.38
N PRO A 166 -9.08 -4.54 -0.54
CA PRO A 166 -8.23 -3.37 -0.36
C PRO A 166 -6.99 -3.75 0.45
#